data_AF-A0AAE3J524-F1
#
_entry.id   AF-A0AAE3J524-F1
#
_cell.length_a   1.000
_cell.length_b   1.000
_cell.length_c   1.000
_cell.angle_alpha   90.00
_cell.angle_beta   90.00
_cell.angle_gamma   90.00
#
_symmetry.space_group_name_H-M   'P 1'
#
loop_
_entity.id
_entity.type
_entity.pdbx_description
1 polymer ?
#
loop_
_entity_poly.entity_id
_entity_poly.type
_entity_poly.pdbx_seq_one_letter_code
_entity_poly.pdbx_strand_id
1 'polypeptide(L)' 'MARKYKRLNYEDRKAIEAMCKQGKRAEEIAEAMDVHRATIYHELKRGGAENGNRKQYSADMAQKAI' A
#
# COMPACT_ATOMS: atom_id res chain seq x y z
N MET A 1 -2.28 -2.71 25.50
CA MET A 1 -1.69 -3.56 24.45
C MET A 1 -0.96 -2.66 23.46
N ALA A 2 0.38 -2.71 23.40
CA ALA A 2 1.12 -1.94 22.40
C ALA A 2 0.72 -2.45 21.01
N ARG A 3 0.16 -1.58 20.15
CA ARG A 3 -0.15 -1.94 18.76
C ARG A 3 1.18 -2.24 18.06
N LYS A 4 1.42 -3.51 17.71
CA LYS A 4 2.61 -3.90 16.95
C LYS A 4 2.44 -3.37 15.53
N TYR A 5 3.12 -2.27 15.21
CA TYR A 5 3.08 -1.69 13.87
C TYR A 5 3.88 -2.60 12.91
N LYS A 6 3.20 -3.27 11.98
CA LYS A 6 3.86 -3.95 10.86
C LYS A 6 4.45 -2.89 9.94
N ARG A 7 5.77 -2.94 9.71
CA ARG A 7 6.42 -2.15 8.67
C ARG A 7 6.28 -2.89 7.34
N LEU A 8 5.75 -2.21 6.33
CA LEU A 8 5.76 -2.71 4.95
C LEU A 8 7.21 -2.69 4.44
N ASN A 9 7.70 -3.85 4.01
CA ASN A 9 8.98 -3.96 3.32
C ASN A 9 8.80 -3.71 1.80
N TYR A 10 9.89 -3.74 1.04
CA TYR A 10 9.83 -3.49 -0.40
C TYR A 10 9.05 -4.58 -1.17
N GLU A 11 9.07 -5.84 -0.72
CA GLU A 11 8.27 -6.91 -1.31
C GLU A 11 6.77 -6.69 -1.08
N ASP A 12 6.38 -6.27 0.12
CA ASP A 12 4.99 -5.90 0.44
C ASP A 12 4.53 -4.76 -0.47
N ARG A 13 5.39 -3.77 -0.74
CA ARG A 13 5.10 -2.66 -1.68
C ARG A 13 4.89 -3.17 -3.10
N LYS A 14 5.74 -4.05 -3.60
CA LYS A 14 5.56 -4.67 -4.93
C LYS A 14 4.27 -5.48 -5.02
N ALA A 15 3.88 -6.18 -3.95
CA ALA A 15 2.60 -6.88 -3.88
C ALA A 15 1.41 -5.91 -3.92
N ILE A 16 1.47 -4.81 -3.17
CA ILE A 16 0.47 -3.73 -3.21
C ILE A 16 0.36 -3.15 -4.62
N GLU A 17 1.47 -2.91 -5.30
CA GLU A 17 1.49 -2.42 -6.68
C GLU A 17 0.81 -3.39 -7.66
N ALA A 18 1.15 -4.67 -7.59
CA ALA A 18 0.51 -5.68 -8.43
C ALA A 18 -1.00 -5.74 -8.20
N MET A 19 -1.45 -5.72 -6.94
CA MET A 19 -2.87 -5.71 -6.59
C MET A 19 -3.58 -4.43 -7.04
N CYS A 20 -2.91 -3.27 -6.95
CA CYS A 20 -3.43 -2.00 -7.44
C CYS A 20 -3.60 -2.00 -8.96
N LYS A 21 -2.65 -2.58 -9.71
CA LYS A 21 -2.74 -2.76 -11.18
C LYS A 21 -3.86 -3.72 -11.57
N GLN A 22 -4.10 -4.76 -10.77
CA GLN A 22 -5.25 -5.67 -10.91
C GLN A 22 -6.59 -5.00 -10.61
N GLY A 23 -6.61 -3.79 -10.04
CA GLY A 23 -7.82 -3.06 -9.70
C GLY A 23 -8.46 -3.48 -8.38
N LYS A 24 -7.74 -4.20 -7.51
CA LYS A 24 -8.23 -4.56 -6.17
C LYS A 24 -8.51 -3.31 -5.33
N ARG A 25 -9.51 -3.41 -4.46
CA ARG A 25 -9.87 -2.37 -3.50
C ARG A 25 -8.85 -2.31 -2.37
N ALA A 26 -8.74 -1.13 -1.74
CA ALA A 26 -7.84 -0.93 -0.61
C ALA A 26 -8.16 -1.86 0.59
N GLU A 27 -9.42 -2.27 0.74
CA GLU A 27 -9.89 -3.23 1.75
C GLU A 27 -9.30 -4.62 1.48
N GLU A 28 -9.41 -5.12 0.26
CA GLU A 28 -8.85 -6.43 -0.14
C GLU A 28 -7.32 -6.46 -0.01
N ILE A 29 -6.66 -5.34 -0.35
CA ILE A 29 -5.21 -5.20 -0.19
C ILE A 29 -4.84 -5.21 1.30
N ALA A 30 -5.63 -4.55 2.14
CA ALA A 30 -5.38 -4.49 3.57
C ALA A 30 -5.52 -5.87 4.23
N GLU A 31 -6.55 -6.63 3.84
CA GLU A 31 -6.75 -8.02 4.27
C GLU A 31 -5.61 -8.92 3.79
N ALA A 32 -5.23 -8.83 2.51
CA ALA A 32 -4.14 -9.64 1.95
C ALA A 32 -2.78 -9.35 2.61
N MET A 33 -2.53 -8.10 2.99
CA MET A 33 -1.28 -7.68 3.65
C MET A 33 -1.33 -7.80 5.18
N ASP A 34 -2.45 -8.20 5.76
CA ASP A 34 -2.70 -8.23 7.21
C ASP A 34 -2.36 -6.88 7.88
N VAL A 35 -2.89 -5.80 7.31
CA VAL A 35 -2.73 -4.43 7.83
C VAL A 35 -4.06 -3.70 7.90
N HIS A 36 -4.10 -2.61 8.66
CA HIS A 36 -5.27 -1.76 8.69
C HIS A 36 -5.42 -0.99 7.36
N ARG A 37 -6.67 -0.78 6.90
CA ARG A 37 -6.96 0.00 5.67
C ARG A 37 -6.29 1.37 5.61
N ALA A 38 -6.15 2.04 6.76
CA ALA A 38 -5.47 3.33 6.85
C ALA A 38 -4.00 3.25 6.44
N THR A 39 -3.32 2.13 6.77
CA THR A 39 -1.94 1.87 6.34
C THR A 39 -1.84 1.82 4.83
N ILE A 40 -2.80 1.17 4.15
CA ILE A 40 -2.85 1.13 2.69
C ILE A 40 -3.10 2.52 2.11
N TYR A 41 -4.01 3.32 2.66
CA TYR A 41 -4.21 4.69 2.16
C TYR A 41 -2.96 5.57 2.29
N HIS A 42 -2.26 5.47 3.43
CA HIS A 42 -1.02 6.23 3.64
C HIS A 42 0.07 5.77 2.70
N GLU A 43 0.18 4.45 2.49
CA GLU A 43 1.15 3.87 1.55
C GLU A 43 0.84 4.26 0.11
N LEU A 44 -0.43 4.20 -0.31
CA LEU A 44 -0.87 4.62 -1.65
C LEU A 44 -0.51 6.09 -1.90
N LYS A 45 -0.79 6.96 -0.92
CA LYS A 45 -0.39 8.37 -0.98
C LYS A 45 1.14 8.52 -1.11
N ARG A 46 1.91 7.75 -0.34
CA ARG A 46 3.38 7.74 -0.41
C ARG A 46 3.90 7.31 -1.78
N GLY A 47 3.24 6.34 -2.42
CA GLY A 47 3.60 5.85 -3.75
C GLY A 47 2.98 6.62 -4.92
N GLY A 48 2.45 7.83 -4.69
CA GLY A 48 1.94 8.71 -5.74
C GLY A 48 0.54 8.36 -6.27
N ALA A 49 -0.17 7.43 -5.63
CA ALA A 49 -1.57 7.15 -5.96
C ALA A 49 -2.50 8.13 -5.21
N GLU A 50 -2.65 9.32 -5.77
CA GLU A 50 -3.58 10.34 -5.30
C GLU A 50 -4.91 10.33 -6.07
N ASN A 51 -5.93 11.03 -5.54
CA ASN A 51 -7.25 11.21 -6.19
C ASN A 51 -7.99 9.91 -6.56
N GLY A 52 -7.71 8.81 -5.84
CA GLY A 52 -8.36 7.52 -6.07
C GLY A 52 -7.81 6.72 -7.25
N ASN A 53 -6.80 7.23 -7.97
CA ASN A 53 -6.17 6.50 -9.07
C ASN A 53 -5.07 5.56 -8.55
N ARG A 54 -5.50 4.45 -7.95
CA ARG A 54 -4.60 3.44 -7.35
C ARG A 54 -3.67 2.79 -8.36
N LYS A 55 -4.03 2.77 -9.65
CA LYS A 55 -3.19 2.20 -10.72
C LYS A 55 -1.89 2.98 -10.92
N GLN A 56 -1.82 4.22 -10.44
CA GLN A 56 -0.60 5.04 -10.48
C GLN A 56 0.38 4.76 -9.34
N TYR A 57 0.00 3.90 -8.38
CA TYR A 57 0.89 3.55 -7.29
C TYR A 57 2.18 2.90 -7.82
N SER A 58 3.32 3.38 -7.33
CA SER A 58 4.64 2.80 -7.58
C SER A 58 5.33 2.40 -6.27
N ALA A 59 5.74 1.14 -6.18
CA ALA A 59 6.51 0.65 -5.03
C ALA A 59 7.83 1.40 -4.86
N ASP A 60 8.48 1.79 -5.97
CA ASP A 60 9.75 2.53 -5.97
C ASP A 60 9.58 3.95 -5.43
N MET A 61 8.53 4.66 -5.84
CA MET A 61 8.22 5.98 -5.28
C MET A 61 7.96 5.87 -3.78
N ALA A 62 7.20 4.85 -3.37
CA ALA A 62 6.89 4.64 -1.97
C ALA A 62 8.14 4.29 -1.14
N GLN A 63 9.07 3.51 -1.69
CA GLN A 63 10.32 3.14 -1.03
C GLN A 63 11.29 4.31 -0.91
N LYS A 64 11.36 5.20 -1.90
CA LYS A 64 12.22 6.40 -1.88
C LYS A 64 11.78 7.44 -0.85
N ALA A 65 10.51 7.43 -0.44
CA ALA A 65 9.91 8.39 0.49
C ALA A 65 9.97 7.94 1.96
N ILE A 66 10.85 6.98 2.30
CA ILE A 66 11.08 6.43 3.65
C ILE A 66 12.46 6.84 4.12
#